data_AF-A0A3D5I7U8-F1
#
_entry.id   AF-A0A3D5I7U8-F1
#
_cell.length_a   1.000
_cell.length_b   1.000
_cell.length_c   1.000
_cell.angle_alpha   90.00
_cell.angle_beta   90.00
_cell.angle_gamma   90.00
#
_symmetry.space_group_name_H-M   'P 1'
#
loop_
_entity.id
_entity.type
_entity.pdbx_description
1 polymer ?
#
loop_
_entity_poly.entity_id
_entity_poly.type
_entity_poly.pdbx_seq_one_letter_code
_entity_poly.pdbx_strand_id
1 'polypeptide(L)'
;MKAFPAPSGPDICGANLPPLRDPDTVMKLERMGAFFPHRLSFMRSFIRRMAREGSTLTIPVCSLDHDGYGHVVLTLPLAGHDYSLIAFSRPLDDADRTDRVIATKWDASFCLYDGVPGEDDIAALAEQVTRQEAGRYHDKVLTLSRANKSLRLFNLVVDALAEGRQPDHDRIVSIGYLMRTTAVYGNGKFGIADRDRIARRPGLQGPFQAEMLTVFLIREFTLFLAE
;
A
#
# COMPACT_ATOMS: atom_id res chain seq x y z
N MET A 1 24.38 27.11 1.98
CA MET A 1 22.96 26.94 2.40
C MET A 1 22.22 28.23 2.05
N LYS A 2 21.52 28.29 0.90
CA LYS A 2 20.75 29.49 0.53
C LYS A 2 19.39 29.40 1.21
N ALA A 3 19.11 30.31 2.14
CA ALA A 3 17.82 30.45 2.77
C ALA A 3 16.76 30.77 1.71
N PHE A 4 15.64 30.05 1.72
CA PHE A 4 14.48 30.42 0.93
C PHE A 4 13.90 31.73 1.47
N PRO A 5 13.53 32.68 0.61
CA PRO A 5 12.88 33.90 1.07
C PRO A 5 11.53 33.57 1.70
N ALA A 6 11.21 34.23 2.80
CA ALA A 6 9.89 34.14 3.42
C ALA A 6 8.80 34.56 2.40
N PRO A 7 7.64 33.89 2.39
CA PRO A 7 6.56 34.22 1.47
C PRO A 7 6.09 35.65 1.73
N SER A 8 6.31 36.54 0.75
CA SER A 8 5.77 37.90 0.74
C SER A 8 4.45 37.88 -0.02
N GLY A 9 3.39 37.52 0.70
CA GLY A 9 2.02 37.58 0.22
C GLY A 9 1.06 37.61 1.41
N PRO A 10 -0.15 38.20 1.27
CA PRO A 10 -1.12 38.22 2.35
C PRO A 10 -1.41 36.79 2.81
N ASP A 11 -1.53 36.60 4.12
CA ASP A 11 -1.89 35.33 4.74
C ASP A 11 -3.17 34.79 4.10
N ILE A 12 -3.04 33.74 3.28
CA ILE A 12 -4.15 33.11 2.55
C ILE A 12 -5.03 32.22 3.46
N CYS A 13 -4.68 32.10 4.74
CA CYS A 13 -5.54 31.49 5.75
C CYS A 13 -6.60 32.50 6.20
N GLY A 14 -7.85 32.29 5.78
CA GLY A 14 -9.01 33.12 6.17
C GLY A 14 -9.64 33.95 5.04
N ALA A 15 -9.14 33.84 3.80
CA ALA A 15 -9.83 34.42 2.65
C ALA A 15 -11.14 33.67 2.37
N ASN A 16 -12.23 34.40 2.17
CA ASN A 16 -13.50 33.83 1.70
C ASN A 16 -13.25 33.09 0.39
N LEU A 17 -13.41 31.76 0.41
CA LEU A 17 -13.33 30.97 -0.80
C LEU A 17 -14.44 31.44 -1.75
N PRO A 18 -14.16 31.55 -3.07
CA PRO A 18 -15.21 31.81 -4.03
C PRO A 18 -16.32 30.76 -3.87
N PRO A 19 -17.59 31.13 -4.10
CA PRO A 19 -18.71 30.22 -3.95
C PRO A 19 -18.44 28.93 -4.73
N LEU A 20 -18.63 27.79 -4.04
CA LEU A 20 -18.45 26.49 -4.66
C LEU A 20 -19.45 26.33 -5.80
N ARG A 21 -19.00 25.73 -6.91
CA ARG A 21 -19.88 25.37 -8.02
C ARG A 21 -20.87 24.31 -7.55
N ASP A 22 -22.09 24.39 -8.06
CA ASP A 22 -23.16 23.44 -7.74
C ASP A 22 -22.72 21.99 -8.02
N PRO A 23 -23.00 21.02 -7.12
CA PRO A 23 -22.66 19.62 -7.31
C PRO A 23 -23.12 19.05 -8.65
N ASP A 24 -24.31 19.40 -9.14
CA ASP A 24 -24.87 18.91 -10.41
C ASP A 24 -24.04 19.40 -11.62
N THR A 25 -23.28 20.47 -11.44
CA THR A 25 -22.37 21.01 -12.45
C THR A 25 -21.01 20.32 -12.46
N VAL A 26 -20.49 19.88 -11.30
CA VAL A 26 -19.12 19.38 -11.17
C VAL A 26 -19.02 17.88 -10.92
N MET A 27 -20.01 17.25 -10.29
CA MET A 27 -20.06 15.82 -9.96
C MET A 27 -20.63 14.97 -11.10
N LYS A 28 -20.22 15.27 -12.34
CA LYS A 28 -20.58 14.47 -13.52
C LYS A 28 -19.61 13.30 -13.67
N LEU A 29 -20.12 12.09 -13.93
CA LEU A 29 -19.31 10.87 -14.12
C LEU A 29 -18.18 11.05 -15.13
N GLU A 30 -18.45 11.70 -16.26
CA GLU A 30 -17.46 11.99 -17.31
C GLU A 30 -16.28 12.84 -16.79
N ARG A 31 -16.55 13.81 -15.91
CA ARG A 31 -15.52 14.65 -15.28
C ARG A 31 -14.76 13.88 -14.20
N MET A 32 -15.48 13.11 -13.39
CA MET A 32 -14.89 12.33 -12.30
C MET A 32 -13.96 11.23 -12.82
N GLY A 33 -14.30 10.60 -13.95
CA GLY A 33 -13.50 9.54 -14.57
C GLY A 33 -12.21 10.03 -15.25
N ALA A 34 -12.14 11.32 -15.61
CA ALA A 34 -10.98 11.93 -16.26
C ALA A 34 -10.01 12.61 -15.28
N PHE A 35 -10.26 12.57 -13.97
CA PHE A 35 -9.43 13.28 -13.01
C PHE A 35 -8.10 12.57 -12.72
N PHE A 36 -7.01 13.26 -13.04
CA PHE A 36 -5.69 13.00 -12.46
C PHE A 36 -5.69 13.30 -10.94
N PRO A 37 -4.70 12.79 -10.17
CA PRO A 37 -4.70 12.89 -8.71
C PRO A 37 -4.85 14.33 -8.19
N HIS A 38 -6.02 14.67 -7.66
CA HIS A 38 -6.33 15.98 -7.09
C HIS A 38 -6.47 15.92 -5.56
N ARG A 39 -6.81 17.06 -4.92
CA ARG A 39 -6.82 17.18 -3.46
C ARG A 39 -7.73 16.17 -2.73
N LEU A 40 -8.78 15.65 -3.38
CA LEU A 40 -9.69 14.64 -2.81
C LEU A 40 -9.20 13.20 -3.00
N SER A 41 -8.05 12.98 -3.65
CA SER A 41 -7.43 11.65 -3.76
C SER A 41 -7.23 11.04 -2.37
N PHE A 42 -7.74 9.82 -2.17
CA PHE A 42 -7.64 9.11 -0.89
C PHE A 42 -6.19 8.93 -0.46
N MET A 43 -5.29 8.58 -1.39
CA MET A 43 -3.87 8.44 -1.14
C MET A 43 -3.23 9.76 -0.70
N ARG A 44 -3.53 10.88 -1.39
CA ARG A 44 -2.98 12.18 -0.98
C ARG A 44 -3.46 12.61 0.41
N SER A 45 -4.72 12.32 0.75
CA SER A 45 -5.25 12.59 2.08
C SER A 45 -4.59 11.73 3.15
N PHE A 46 -4.34 10.45 2.85
CA PHE A 46 -3.61 9.53 3.71
C PHE A 46 -2.16 10.02 3.97
N ILE A 47 -1.37 10.28 2.92
CA ILE A 47 0.03 10.73 3.04
C ILE A 47 0.14 12.03 3.85
N ARG A 48 -0.74 13.01 3.62
CA ARG A 48 -0.74 14.27 4.39
C ARG A 48 -1.04 14.05 5.87
N ARG A 49 -1.87 13.06 6.21
CA ARG A 49 -2.12 12.70 7.61
C ARG A 49 -0.86 12.10 8.22
N MET A 50 -0.31 11.06 7.60
CA MET A 50 0.90 10.38 8.05
C MET A 50 2.06 11.36 8.27
N ALA A 51 2.28 12.30 7.34
CA ALA A 51 3.31 13.33 7.46
C ALA A 51 3.06 14.30 8.63
N ARG A 52 1.81 14.68 8.89
CA ARG A 52 1.43 15.57 10.00
C ARG A 52 1.54 14.88 11.36
N GLU A 53 1.30 13.59 11.41
CA GLU A 53 1.42 12.77 12.63
C GLU A 53 2.88 12.37 12.92
N GLY A 54 3.80 12.53 11.96
CA GLY A 54 5.19 12.09 12.11
C GLY A 54 5.31 10.57 12.23
N SER A 55 4.39 9.82 11.62
CA SER A 55 4.39 8.36 11.66
C SER A 55 5.69 7.81 11.06
N THR A 56 6.36 6.94 11.83
CA THR A 56 7.59 6.26 11.40
C THR A 56 7.28 4.80 11.13
N LEU A 57 7.62 4.34 9.93
CA LEU A 57 7.54 2.93 9.55
C LEU A 57 8.60 2.13 10.33
N THR A 58 8.22 0.95 10.82
CA THR A 58 9.12 -0.01 11.46
C THR A 58 8.95 -1.39 10.83
N ILE A 59 9.98 -2.23 10.95
CA ILE A 59 9.98 -3.61 10.46
C ILE A 59 10.28 -4.53 11.66
N PRO A 60 9.30 -4.83 12.52
CA PRO A 60 9.53 -5.64 13.72
C PRO A 60 9.89 -7.10 13.43
N VAL A 61 9.51 -7.62 12.25
CA VAL A 61 9.82 -9.00 11.84
C VAL A 61 10.33 -9.00 10.41
N CYS A 62 11.50 -9.58 10.21
CA CYS A 62 12.05 -9.90 8.89
C CYS A 62 12.60 -11.32 8.93
N SER A 63 11.97 -12.21 8.16
CA SER A 63 12.35 -13.61 8.03
C SER A 63 12.35 -13.94 6.54
N LEU A 64 13.31 -13.32 5.83
CA LEU A 64 13.59 -13.60 4.43
C LEU A 64 14.86 -14.46 4.33
N ASP A 65 14.86 -15.40 3.39
CA ASP A 65 16.06 -16.10 2.97
C ASP A 65 16.92 -15.24 2.02
N HIS A 66 18.03 -15.81 1.54
CA HIS A 66 18.95 -15.18 0.60
C HIS A 66 18.26 -14.72 -0.71
N ASP A 67 17.25 -15.45 -1.16
CA ASP A 67 16.54 -15.19 -2.40
C ASP A 67 15.35 -14.22 -2.20
N GLY A 68 15.16 -13.71 -0.98
CA GLY A 68 14.08 -12.79 -0.64
C GLY A 68 12.72 -13.48 -0.50
N TYR A 69 12.69 -14.78 -0.17
CA TYR A 69 11.47 -15.53 0.13
C TYR A 69 11.28 -15.71 1.63
N GLY A 70 10.03 -15.72 2.07
CA GLY A 70 9.67 -15.77 3.49
C GLY A 70 8.63 -14.71 3.83
N HIS A 71 8.80 -14.00 4.95
CA HIS A 71 7.86 -12.97 5.36
C HIS A 71 8.50 -11.75 6.04
N VAL A 72 7.81 -10.62 5.94
CA VAL A 72 8.17 -9.35 6.57
C VAL A 72 6.92 -8.74 7.18
N VAL A 73 7.03 -8.18 8.37
CA VAL A 73 5.97 -7.38 9.01
C VAL A 73 6.40 -5.92 8.99
N LEU A 74 5.62 -5.09 8.31
CA LEU A 74 5.81 -3.64 8.23
C LEU A 74 4.75 -2.95 9.08
N THR A 75 5.15 -2.24 10.13
CA THR A 75 4.23 -1.60 11.08
C THR A 75 4.31 -0.08 10.98
N LEU A 76 3.16 0.56 10.78
CA LEU A 76 3.02 2.00 10.75
C LEU A 76 1.99 2.48 11.80
N PRO A 77 2.41 3.27 12.78
CA PRO A 77 1.49 3.92 13.71
C PRO A 77 0.66 5.00 13.00
N LEU A 78 -0.66 4.99 13.20
CA LEU A 78 -1.60 5.97 12.68
C LEU A 78 -2.65 6.30 13.74
N ALA A 79 -2.85 7.58 14.04
CA ALA A 79 -3.82 8.08 15.00
C ALA A 79 -3.76 7.35 16.38
N GLY A 80 -2.55 7.01 16.84
CA GLY A 80 -2.31 6.34 18.13
C GLY A 80 -2.53 4.82 18.13
N HIS A 81 -2.69 4.20 16.95
CA HIS A 81 -2.81 2.76 16.80
C HIS A 81 -1.80 2.21 15.80
N ASP A 82 -1.29 1.02 16.07
CA ASP A 82 -0.42 0.31 15.14
C ASP A 82 -1.23 -0.46 14.10
N TYR A 83 -0.78 -0.38 12.86
CA TYR A 83 -1.28 -1.19 11.76
C TYR A 83 -0.11 -1.85 11.06
N SER A 84 -0.21 -3.16 10.85
CA SER A 84 0.87 -3.95 10.28
C SER A 84 0.48 -4.57 8.95
N LEU A 85 1.33 -4.44 7.93
CA LEU A 85 1.24 -5.30 6.74
C LEU A 85 2.08 -6.53 6.98
N ILE A 86 1.47 -7.71 6.88
CA ILE A 86 2.19 -8.97 6.78
C ILE A 86 2.37 -9.27 5.30
N ALA A 87 3.62 -9.24 4.84
CA ALA A 87 4.01 -9.53 3.48
C ALA A 87 4.64 -10.92 3.39
N PHE A 88 4.05 -11.80 2.60
CA PHE A 88 4.59 -13.13 2.30
C PHE A 88 5.15 -13.13 0.89
N SER A 89 6.45 -13.40 0.75
CA SER A 89 7.16 -13.54 -0.53
C SER A 89 7.44 -15.01 -0.80
N ARG A 90 7.11 -15.51 -1.99
CA ARG A 90 7.24 -16.92 -2.35
C ARG A 90 7.85 -17.10 -3.74
N PRO A 91 8.59 -18.20 -3.96
CA PRO A 91 9.02 -18.55 -5.30
C PRO A 91 7.80 -18.82 -6.18
N LEU A 92 7.89 -18.36 -7.42
CA LEU A 92 6.88 -18.59 -8.44
C LEU A 92 7.59 -18.91 -9.75
N ASP A 93 7.27 -20.07 -10.32
CA ASP A 93 7.81 -20.51 -11.61
C ASP A 93 7.37 -19.56 -12.73
N ASP A 94 8.26 -19.30 -13.68
CA ASP A 94 8.01 -18.36 -14.78
C ASP A 94 6.80 -18.73 -15.62
N ALA A 95 6.53 -20.02 -15.78
CA ALA A 95 5.36 -20.53 -16.49
C ALA A 95 4.03 -20.20 -15.79
N ASP A 96 4.05 -20.03 -14.47
CA ASP A 96 2.89 -19.70 -13.64
C ASP A 96 2.68 -18.19 -13.48
N ARG A 97 3.66 -17.37 -13.92
CA ARG A 97 3.58 -15.91 -13.84
C ARG A 97 2.64 -15.37 -14.92
N THR A 98 1.50 -14.87 -14.46
CA THR A 98 0.53 -14.21 -15.35
C THR A 98 -0.03 -12.94 -14.73
N ASP A 99 -0.16 -11.91 -15.56
CA ASP A 99 -0.74 -10.63 -15.19
C ASP A 99 -2.28 -10.67 -15.12
N ARG A 100 -2.89 -11.83 -15.41
CA ARG A 100 -4.34 -11.98 -15.44
C ARG A 100 -4.93 -12.05 -14.03
N VAL A 101 -6.08 -11.42 -13.84
CA VAL A 101 -6.82 -11.42 -12.57
C VAL A 101 -7.25 -12.83 -12.13
N ILE A 102 -7.34 -13.77 -13.07
CA ILE A 102 -7.67 -15.19 -12.85
C ILE A 102 -6.47 -16.07 -12.46
N ALA A 103 -5.28 -15.47 -12.26
CA ALA A 103 -4.13 -16.21 -11.74
C ALA A 103 -4.51 -16.94 -10.45
N THR A 104 -3.85 -18.06 -10.18
CA THR A 104 -4.00 -18.81 -8.92
C THR A 104 -2.73 -18.78 -8.07
N LYS A 105 -1.64 -18.20 -8.59
CA LYS A 105 -0.34 -18.08 -7.94
C LYS A 105 0.24 -16.68 -8.17
N TRP A 106 0.98 -16.20 -7.18
CA TRP A 106 1.58 -14.86 -7.17
C TRP A 106 2.92 -14.87 -6.43
N ASP A 107 3.80 -13.93 -6.76
CA ASP A 107 5.06 -13.74 -6.05
C ASP A 107 4.85 -13.38 -4.58
N ALA A 108 3.87 -12.52 -4.34
CA ALA A 108 3.64 -11.98 -3.03
C ALA A 108 2.16 -11.91 -2.69
N SER A 109 1.88 -12.18 -1.42
CA SER A 109 0.55 -12.09 -0.85
C SER A 109 0.60 -11.32 0.46
N PHE A 110 -0.45 -10.56 0.73
CA PHE A 110 -0.44 -9.55 1.77
C PHE A 110 -1.73 -9.55 2.56
N CYS A 111 -1.64 -9.28 3.86
CA CYS A 111 -2.77 -8.87 4.67
C CYS A 111 -2.42 -7.65 5.52
N LEU A 112 -3.34 -6.68 5.57
CA LEU A 112 -3.26 -5.60 6.56
C LEU A 112 -3.90 -6.09 7.85
N TYR A 113 -3.19 -5.92 8.95
CA TYR A 113 -3.55 -6.41 10.28
C TYR A 113 -3.73 -5.23 11.24
N ASP A 114 -4.72 -5.35 12.12
CA ASP A 114 -5.08 -4.39 13.15
C ASP A 114 -4.27 -4.63 14.43
N GLY A 115 -3.19 -3.86 14.62
CA GLY A 115 -2.17 -4.06 15.65
C GLY A 115 -0.88 -4.66 15.09
N VAL A 116 -0.03 -5.16 15.99
CA VAL A 116 1.19 -5.92 15.64
C VAL A 116 0.88 -7.42 15.80
N PRO A 117 1.04 -8.25 14.75
CA PRO A 117 0.73 -9.68 14.81
C PRO A 117 1.78 -10.44 15.63
N GLY A 118 1.33 -11.44 16.39
CA GLY A 118 2.22 -12.40 17.04
C GLY A 118 2.70 -13.50 16.08
N GLU A 119 3.61 -14.36 16.55
CA GLU A 119 4.11 -15.49 15.75
C GLU A 119 2.98 -16.45 15.31
N ASP A 120 2.05 -16.75 16.22
CA ASP A 120 0.88 -17.60 15.92
C ASP A 120 -0.03 -16.98 14.85
N ASP A 121 -0.23 -15.65 14.90
CA ASP A 121 -1.02 -14.92 13.89
C ASP A 121 -0.34 -15.03 12.52
N ILE A 122 0.99 -14.81 12.46
CA ILE A 122 1.77 -14.86 11.23
C ILE A 122 1.73 -16.27 10.64
N ALA A 123 1.97 -17.30 11.45
CA ALA A 123 1.97 -18.69 11.03
C ALA A 123 0.59 -19.09 10.49
N ALA A 124 -0.49 -18.74 11.19
CA ALA A 124 -1.85 -19.00 10.72
C ALA A 124 -2.15 -18.27 9.40
N LEU A 125 -1.84 -16.97 9.32
CA LEU A 125 -2.15 -16.15 8.16
C LEU A 125 -1.31 -16.52 6.92
N ALA A 126 -0.10 -17.06 7.10
CA ALA A 126 0.74 -17.51 6.00
C ALA A 126 -0.01 -18.49 5.08
N GLU A 127 -0.71 -19.46 5.65
CA GLU A 127 -1.50 -20.40 4.85
C GLU A 127 -2.79 -19.76 4.33
N GLN A 128 -3.52 -19.06 5.20
CA GLN A 128 -4.87 -18.59 4.89
C GLN A 128 -4.89 -17.55 3.78
N VAL A 129 -3.96 -16.59 3.79
CA VAL A 129 -3.90 -15.50 2.80
C VAL A 129 -3.76 -16.05 1.38
N THR A 130 -3.04 -17.16 1.18
CA THR A 130 -2.93 -17.77 -0.15
C THR A 130 -4.15 -18.54 -0.61
N ARG A 131 -5.04 -18.92 0.30
CA ARG A 131 -6.31 -19.61 -0.03
C ARG A 131 -7.40 -18.63 -0.45
N GLN A 132 -7.19 -17.32 -0.31
CA GLN A 132 -8.09 -16.28 -0.78
C GLN A 132 -9.50 -16.48 -0.22
N GLU A 133 -10.53 -16.65 -1.06
CA GLU A 133 -11.92 -16.87 -0.66
C GLU A 133 -12.12 -18.16 0.14
N ALA A 134 -11.25 -19.16 -0.06
CA ALA A 134 -11.27 -20.39 0.71
C ALA A 134 -10.54 -20.26 2.05
N GLY A 135 -9.84 -19.15 2.29
CA GLY A 135 -9.18 -18.84 3.55
C GLY A 135 -10.18 -18.62 4.69
N ARG A 136 -9.69 -18.72 5.93
CA ARG A 136 -10.42 -18.36 7.13
C ARG A 136 -9.63 -17.28 7.86
N TYR A 137 -10.31 -16.17 8.12
CA TYR A 137 -9.71 -15.00 8.74
C TYR A 137 -10.55 -14.55 9.92
N HIS A 138 -10.12 -13.48 10.55
CA HIS A 138 -10.77 -12.89 11.72
C HIS A 138 -10.80 -11.38 11.61
N ASP A 139 -11.43 -10.76 12.60
CA ASP A 139 -11.78 -9.34 12.66
C ASP A 139 -10.60 -8.36 12.78
N LYS A 140 -9.35 -8.85 12.89
CA LYS A 140 -8.15 -8.00 12.83
C LYS A 140 -7.53 -7.95 11.44
N VAL A 141 -7.91 -8.85 10.52
CA VAL A 141 -7.49 -8.74 9.13
C VAL A 141 -8.36 -7.67 8.48
N LEU A 142 -7.76 -6.60 7.98
CA LEU A 142 -8.47 -5.43 7.46
C LEU A 142 -8.59 -5.45 5.93
N THR A 143 -7.53 -5.91 5.26
CA THR A 143 -7.52 -6.07 3.80
C THR A 143 -6.66 -7.26 3.38
N LEU A 144 -6.89 -7.76 2.17
CA LEU A 144 -6.05 -8.74 1.49
C LEU A 144 -5.56 -8.17 0.17
N SER A 145 -4.34 -8.53 -0.23
CA SER A 145 -3.81 -8.16 -1.54
C SER A 145 -2.85 -9.23 -2.06
N ARG A 146 -2.58 -9.17 -3.36
CA ARG A 146 -1.62 -10.04 -4.05
C ARG A 146 -0.92 -9.25 -5.13
N ALA A 147 0.34 -9.58 -5.37
CA ALA A 147 1.11 -8.90 -6.37
C ALA A 147 2.17 -9.79 -7.03
N ASN A 148 2.54 -9.41 -8.24
CA ASN A 148 3.65 -10.02 -8.98
C ASN A 148 4.78 -9.02 -9.15
N LYS A 149 6.02 -9.52 -9.06
CA LYS A 149 7.22 -8.73 -9.34
C LYS A 149 7.27 -8.43 -10.84
N SER A 150 7.61 -7.20 -11.18
CA SER A 150 7.99 -6.82 -12.54
C SER A 150 9.42 -7.30 -12.79
N LEU A 151 9.63 -8.61 -13.00
CA LEU A 151 10.96 -9.25 -12.98
C LEU A 151 12.02 -8.46 -13.76
N ARG A 152 11.68 -7.99 -14.97
CA ARG A 152 12.62 -7.23 -15.79
C ARG A 152 13.09 -5.92 -15.14
N LEU A 153 12.18 -5.16 -14.50
CA LEU A 153 12.59 -3.94 -13.80
C LEU A 153 13.18 -4.25 -12.44
N PHE A 154 12.62 -5.23 -11.74
CA PHE A 154 13.06 -5.65 -10.41
C PHE A 154 14.53 -6.09 -10.43
N ASN A 155 14.88 -7.01 -11.32
CA ASN A 155 16.26 -7.48 -11.47
C ASN A 155 17.19 -6.34 -11.91
N LEU A 156 16.76 -5.47 -12.83
CA LEU A 156 17.55 -4.31 -13.23
C LEU A 156 17.90 -3.40 -12.04
N VAL A 157 16.95 -3.19 -11.12
CA VAL A 157 17.18 -2.39 -9.92
C VAL A 157 18.13 -3.10 -8.96
N VAL A 158 17.85 -4.38 -8.65
CA VAL A 158 18.70 -5.18 -7.75
C VAL A 158 20.14 -5.26 -8.27
N ASP A 159 20.34 -5.60 -9.54
CA ASP A 159 21.67 -5.73 -10.15
C ASP A 159 22.44 -4.40 -10.09
N ALA A 160 21.77 -3.28 -10.41
CA ALA A 160 22.41 -1.97 -10.35
C ALA A 160 22.84 -1.60 -8.93
N LEU A 161 21.97 -1.81 -7.94
CA LEU A 161 22.24 -1.49 -6.54
C LEU A 161 23.33 -2.40 -5.95
N ALA A 162 23.33 -3.70 -6.28
CA ALA A 162 24.35 -4.65 -5.88
C ALA A 162 25.75 -4.26 -6.40
N GLU A 163 25.82 -3.61 -7.56
CA GLU A 163 27.05 -3.04 -8.11
C GLU A 163 27.41 -1.64 -7.55
N GLY A 164 26.62 -1.11 -6.61
CA GLY A 164 26.81 0.22 -6.04
C GLY A 164 26.45 1.37 -7.00
N ARG A 165 25.65 1.09 -8.04
CA ARG A 165 25.20 2.07 -9.04
C ARG A 165 23.72 2.39 -8.87
N GLN A 166 23.31 3.60 -9.24
CA GLN A 166 21.89 3.93 -9.30
C GLN A 166 21.25 3.29 -10.55
N PRO A 167 20.03 2.74 -10.45
CA PRO A 167 19.30 2.21 -11.59
C PRO A 167 18.95 3.31 -12.61
N ASP A 168 18.82 2.91 -13.88
CA ASP A 168 18.47 3.81 -14.97
C ASP A 168 17.08 4.44 -14.75
N HIS A 169 17.06 5.77 -14.65
CA HIS A 169 15.86 6.56 -14.40
C HIS A 169 14.79 6.39 -15.49
N ASP A 170 15.19 6.41 -16.77
CA ASP A 170 14.24 6.35 -17.89
C ASP A 170 13.61 4.97 -17.99
N ARG A 171 14.38 3.92 -17.64
CA ARG A 171 13.86 2.56 -17.50
C ARG A 171 12.82 2.45 -16.38
N ILE A 172 13.08 3.05 -15.22
CA ILE A 172 12.12 3.08 -14.10
C ILE A 172 10.84 3.78 -14.53
N VAL A 173 10.94 4.98 -15.13
CA VAL A 173 9.78 5.78 -15.55
C VAL A 173 8.94 5.06 -16.62
N SER A 174 9.59 4.36 -17.55
CA SER A 174 8.88 3.66 -18.64
C SER A 174 7.98 2.51 -18.17
N ILE A 175 8.28 1.90 -17.02
CA ILE A 175 7.54 0.75 -16.46
C ILE A 175 6.68 1.19 -15.27
N GLY A 176 7.22 2.02 -14.38
CA GLY A 176 6.47 2.69 -13.32
C GLY A 176 6.12 1.85 -12.08
N TYR A 177 6.49 0.57 -12.03
CA TYR A 177 6.30 -0.30 -10.86
C TYR A 177 7.32 -1.43 -10.78
N LEU A 178 7.82 -1.70 -9.56
CA LEU A 178 8.63 -2.88 -9.26
C LEU A 178 7.77 -4.11 -8.94
N MET A 179 6.58 -3.88 -8.40
CA MET A 179 5.61 -4.90 -8.08
C MET A 179 4.20 -4.40 -8.43
N ARG A 180 3.42 -5.25 -9.10
CA ARG A 180 2.08 -4.91 -9.57
C ARG A 180 1.04 -5.62 -8.73
N THR A 181 0.25 -4.85 -7.97
CA THR A 181 -0.89 -5.39 -7.23
C THR A 181 -2.04 -5.74 -8.19
N THR A 182 -2.72 -6.85 -7.91
CA THR A 182 -3.90 -7.26 -8.69
C THR A 182 -5.17 -6.57 -8.19
N ALA A 183 -5.34 -6.53 -6.88
CA ALA A 183 -6.43 -5.86 -6.19
C ALA A 183 -6.10 -5.73 -4.70
N VAL A 184 -6.80 -4.82 -4.03
CA VAL A 184 -6.87 -4.77 -2.57
C VAL A 184 -8.31 -5.03 -2.18
N TYR A 185 -8.54 -6.11 -1.43
CA TYR A 185 -9.85 -6.59 -1.05
C TYR A 185 -10.18 -6.21 0.40
N GLY A 186 -11.36 -5.62 0.62
CA GLY A 186 -12.01 -5.50 1.92
C GLY A 186 -12.88 -6.74 2.24
N ASN A 187 -13.76 -6.66 3.25
CA ASN A 187 -14.50 -7.83 3.76
C ASN A 187 -15.18 -8.67 2.67
N GLY A 188 -16.18 -8.09 2.01
CA GLY A 188 -16.88 -8.71 0.87
C GLY A 188 -17.10 -10.21 1.02
N LYS A 189 -16.25 -11.00 0.35
CA LYS A 189 -16.32 -12.47 0.23
C LYS A 189 -15.31 -13.24 1.11
N PHE A 190 -14.49 -12.55 1.90
CA PHE A 190 -13.32 -13.13 2.56
C PHE A 190 -13.54 -13.40 4.06
N GLY A 191 -14.54 -12.79 4.71
CA GLY A 191 -14.75 -12.97 6.15
C GLY A 191 -13.64 -12.32 6.99
N ILE A 192 -13.16 -11.16 6.54
CA ILE A 192 -12.22 -10.29 7.26
C ILE A 192 -13.01 -9.17 7.98
N ALA A 193 -12.35 -8.13 8.51
CA ALA A 193 -13.01 -7.08 9.27
C ALA A 193 -14.09 -6.32 8.49
N ASP A 194 -15.29 -6.20 9.08
CA ASP A 194 -16.40 -5.43 8.51
C ASP A 194 -16.13 -3.93 8.39
N ARG A 195 -16.81 -3.31 7.42
CA ARG A 195 -16.73 -1.85 7.19
C ARG A 195 -17.09 -1.05 8.45
N ASP A 196 -18.06 -1.52 9.24
CA ASP A 196 -18.49 -0.88 10.48
C ASP A 196 -17.41 -0.88 11.56
N ARG A 197 -16.56 -1.92 11.57
CA ARG A 197 -15.39 -1.96 12.43
C ARG A 197 -14.34 -0.97 11.96
N ILE A 198 -13.97 -1.03 10.67
CA ILE A 198 -12.99 -0.12 10.06
C ILE A 198 -13.41 1.35 10.22
N ALA A 199 -14.71 1.65 10.10
CA ALA A 199 -15.26 3.00 10.28
C ALA A 199 -14.94 3.62 11.63
N ARG A 200 -14.79 2.79 12.66
CA ARG A 200 -14.55 3.18 14.04
C ARG A 200 -13.08 3.16 14.42
N ARG A 201 -12.19 2.65 13.55
CA ARG A 201 -10.75 2.61 13.80
C ARG A 201 -10.13 3.99 13.52
N PRO A 202 -9.45 4.61 14.51
CA PRO A 202 -8.81 5.90 14.30
C PRO A 202 -7.80 5.87 13.16
N GLY A 203 -7.80 6.88 12.30
CA GLY A 203 -6.93 6.95 11.13
C GLY A 203 -7.48 6.25 9.89
N LEU A 204 -8.38 5.27 10.04
CA LEU A 204 -8.94 4.49 8.94
C LEU A 204 -10.44 4.77 8.65
N GLN A 205 -11.07 5.73 9.33
CA GLN A 205 -12.52 5.97 9.23
C GLN A 205 -12.99 6.38 7.82
N GLY A 206 -12.10 7.07 7.10
CA GLY A 206 -12.39 7.63 5.78
C GLY A 206 -12.54 6.56 4.69
N PRO A 207 -13.13 6.94 3.55
CA PRO A 207 -13.23 6.04 2.40
C PRO A 207 -11.84 5.56 1.95
N PHE A 208 -11.74 4.25 1.72
CA PHE A 208 -10.56 3.55 1.23
C PHE A 208 -9.28 3.71 2.05
N GLN A 209 -9.33 4.18 3.31
CA GLN A 209 -8.10 4.48 4.06
C GLN A 209 -7.30 3.22 4.41
N ALA A 210 -7.98 2.11 4.72
CA ALA A 210 -7.32 0.82 4.95
C ALA A 210 -6.62 0.35 3.67
N GLU A 211 -7.28 0.45 2.52
CA GLU A 211 -6.75 0.07 1.23
C GLU A 211 -5.59 0.96 0.79
N MET A 212 -5.66 2.27 1.08
CA MET A 212 -4.55 3.20 0.82
C MET A 212 -3.33 2.90 1.70
N LEU A 213 -3.55 2.56 2.98
CA LEU A 213 -2.47 2.10 3.86
C LEU A 213 -1.83 0.81 3.32
N THR A 214 -2.65 -0.15 2.89
CA THR A 214 -2.16 -1.41 2.30
C THR A 214 -1.29 -1.18 1.08
N VAL A 215 -1.72 -0.37 0.11
CA VAL A 215 -0.89 -0.12 -1.09
C VAL A 215 0.36 0.70 -0.76
N PHE A 216 0.30 1.59 0.23
CA PHE A 216 1.48 2.31 0.71
C PHE A 216 2.49 1.33 1.31
N LEU A 217 2.07 0.44 2.21
CA LEU A 217 2.98 -0.54 2.82
C LEU A 217 3.50 -1.58 1.83
N ILE A 218 2.71 -1.96 0.81
CA ILE A 218 3.20 -2.84 -0.28
C ILE A 218 4.30 -2.14 -1.08
N ARG A 219 4.17 -0.83 -1.33
CA ARG A 219 5.24 -0.05 -1.97
C ARG A 219 6.51 -0.09 -1.11
N GLU A 220 6.40 0.17 0.20
CA GLU A 220 7.56 0.13 1.11
C GLU A 220 8.19 -1.26 1.16
N PHE A 221 7.39 -2.32 1.25
CA PHE A 221 7.88 -3.70 1.17
C PHE A 221 8.62 -3.99 -0.14
N THR A 222 8.10 -3.49 -1.26
CA THR A 222 8.72 -3.71 -2.57
C THR A 222 10.08 -3.04 -2.68
N LEU A 223 10.22 -1.84 -2.11
CA LEU A 223 11.51 -1.13 -2.04
C LEU A 223 12.48 -1.87 -1.10
N PHE A 224 12.01 -2.23 0.10
CA PHE A 224 12.78 -3.02 1.05
C PHE A 224 13.30 -4.34 0.47
N LEU A 225 12.52 -4.98 -0.41
CA LEU A 225 12.94 -6.23 -1.05
C LEU A 225 13.96 -6.04 -2.17
N ALA A 226 14.04 -4.84 -2.75
CA ALA A 226 14.94 -4.54 -3.88
C ALA A 226 16.26 -3.89 -3.43
N GLU A 227 16.29 -3.33 -2.22
CA GLU A 227 17.46 -2.69 -1.58
C GLU A 227 18.22 -3.67 -0.69
#